data_AF-M7TVG7-F1
#
_entry.id   AF-M7TVG7-F1
#
_cell.length_a   1.000
_cell.length_b   1.000
_cell.length_c   1.000
_cell.angle_alpha   90.00
_cell.angle_beta   90.00
_cell.angle_gamma   90.00
#
_symmetry.space_group_name_H-M   'P 1'
#
loop_
_entity.id
_entity.type
_entity.pdbx_description
1 polymer ?
#
loop_
_entity_poly.entity_id
_entity_poly.type
_entity_poly.pdbx_seq_one_letter_code
_entity_poly.pdbx_strand_id
1 'polypeptide(L)'
;MAVTILHDRASPEPISREMKLLLGERDALQESLRKFHVESPRQVDFKLNSKWVNDMDDDDSNDFFGLLDISIRKWVLKEAKTLSQLDDLQGRDREFLFKEVAKIVLLEGPNKQELPKRLESPRVLAFILGALLNHHIFKTVYVDPFFFLGEETSQILNDIMSLGNIWNLGASQRWRADTLKILRPLGKTADARIIESVTQKLLRNAAVSKAAEFMRTPAKYIVNDHPDTLQRLEDIYIEAAEHSFKIWVQSPMIKLLDDPPSFLGQAYDARNKFMRAHDNVNHTTDINPNGQKITMVVSPAIVRCGVRLADINYYETRWWHETFIYKPAKVWFYVPRPGSPVINEQEFEPMPIPPPPVNEWRTITPPRSDLSPETLTERFIERFDRVTSLELVKPYLDDFAEQLRPVIEGLRGEVAQRIEECNEMEKERDEFRRKYLEALGS
;
A
#
# COMPACT_ATOMS: atom_id res chain seq x y z
N MET A 1 -1.73 -67.02 32.62
CA MET A 1 -1.98 -65.56 32.55
C MET A 1 -0.77 -64.90 31.91
N ALA A 2 -0.91 -64.47 30.66
CA ALA A 2 -0.17 -63.38 30.01
C ALA A 2 -0.65 -63.34 28.56
N VAL A 3 -1.54 -62.40 28.23
CA VAL A 3 -1.95 -62.08 26.86
C VAL A 3 -0.97 -61.02 26.37
N THR A 4 -0.14 -61.39 25.39
CA THR A 4 0.76 -60.47 24.69
C THR A 4 0.02 -59.91 23.48
N ILE A 5 -0.31 -58.62 23.53
CA ILE A 5 -0.86 -57.86 22.39
C ILE A 5 0.31 -57.52 21.47
N LEU A 6 0.35 -58.11 20.27
CA LEU A 6 1.24 -57.69 19.19
C LEU A 6 0.58 -56.52 18.45
N HIS A 7 1.22 -55.35 18.52
CA HIS A 7 0.96 -54.23 17.62
C HIS A 7 1.43 -54.61 16.22
N ASP A 8 0.49 -54.84 15.32
CA ASP A 8 0.75 -54.99 13.90
C ASP A 8 1.03 -53.59 13.31
N ARG A 9 2.29 -53.36 12.88
CA ARG A 9 2.67 -52.14 12.16
C ARG A 9 2.18 -52.30 10.72
N ALA A 10 1.08 -51.64 10.41
CA ALA A 10 0.61 -51.48 9.03
C ALA A 10 1.77 -50.95 8.16
N SER A 11 2.14 -51.74 7.15
CA SER A 11 3.11 -51.35 6.12
C SER A 11 2.53 -50.20 5.31
N PRO A 12 3.32 -49.16 4.95
CA PRO A 12 2.82 -48.06 4.13
C PRO A 12 2.41 -48.58 2.75
N GLU A 13 1.17 -48.27 2.36
CA GLU A 13 0.61 -48.64 1.06
C GLU A 13 1.52 -48.19 -0.09
N PRO A 14 1.65 -49.00 -1.15
CA PRO A 14 2.49 -48.65 -2.28
C PRO A 14 1.90 -47.42 -2.98
N ILE A 15 2.67 -46.33 -2.97
CA ILE A 15 2.37 -45.08 -3.68
C ILE A 15 1.95 -45.42 -5.13
N SER A 16 0.71 -45.04 -5.48
CA SER A 16 0.12 -45.27 -6.80
C SER A 16 1.04 -44.80 -7.92
N ARG A 17 0.97 -45.48 -9.07
CA ARG A 17 1.78 -45.19 -10.26
C ARG A 17 1.57 -43.74 -10.75
N GLU A 18 0.35 -43.20 -10.59
CA GLU A 18 0.02 -41.80 -10.86
C GLU A 18 0.69 -40.84 -9.88
N MET A 19 0.71 -41.20 -8.59
CA MET A 19 1.32 -40.36 -7.56
C MET A 19 2.85 -40.31 -7.69
N LYS A 20 3.48 -41.36 -8.25
CA LYS A 20 4.90 -41.33 -8.66
C LYS A 20 5.14 -40.47 -9.91
N LEU A 21 4.19 -40.46 -10.85
CA LEU A 21 4.23 -39.62 -12.05
C LEU A 21 4.11 -38.14 -11.67
N LEU A 22 3.13 -37.79 -10.84
CA LEU A 22 2.92 -36.43 -10.32
C LEU A 22 4.09 -35.92 -9.49
N LEU A 23 4.73 -36.79 -8.68
CA LEU A 23 5.95 -36.42 -7.97
C LEU A 23 7.12 -36.17 -8.94
N GLY A 24 7.23 -36.98 -10.00
CA GLY A 24 8.23 -36.77 -11.06
C GLY A 24 8.01 -35.48 -11.85
N GLU A 25 6.75 -35.15 -12.16
CA GLU A 25 6.37 -33.91 -12.84
C GLU A 25 6.58 -32.68 -11.95
N ARG A 26 6.21 -32.76 -10.67
CA ARG A 26 6.51 -31.72 -9.67
C ARG A 26 8.02 -31.48 -9.58
N ASP A 27 8.82 -32.54 -9.47
CA ASP A 27 10.27 -32.43 -9.33
C ASP A 27 10.92 -31.89 -10.63
N ALA A 28 10.39 -32.26 -11.80
CA ALA A 28 10.79 -31.70 -13.09
C ALA A 28 10.41 -30.22 -13.24
N LEU A 29 9.23 -29.82 -12.78
CA LEU A 29 8.80 -28.42 -12.73
C LEU A 29 9.66 -27.61 -11.75
N GLN A 30 9.97 -28.18 -10.59
CA GLN A 30 10.80 -27.54 -9.57
C GLN A 30 12.25 -27.37 -10.04
N GLU A 31 12.78 -28.35 -10.78
CA GLU A 31 14.09 -28.26 -11.43
C GLU A 31 14.08 -27.30 -12.63
N SER A 32 12.98 -27.22 -13.38
CA SER A 32 12.83 -26.25 -14.48
C SER A 32 12.70 -24.83 -13.96
N LEU A 33 11.98 -24.62 -12.86
CA LEU A 33 11.95 -23.37 -12.09
C LEU A 33 13.33 -23.02 -11.53
N ARG A 34 14.09 -24.02 -11.06
CA ARG A 34 15.46 -23.81 -10.55
C ARG A 34 16.42 -23.42 -11.68
N LYS A 35 16.34 -24.09 -12.84
CA LYS A 35 17.10 -23.73 -14.04
C LYS A 35 16.71 -22.37 -14.57
N PHE A 36 15.41 -22.05 -14.60
CA PHE A 36 14.91 -20.72 -14.93
C PHE A 36 15.47 -19.65 -13.97
N HIS A 37 15.55 -19.91 -12.66
CA HIS A 37 16.20 -18.99 -11.71
C HIS A 37 17.73 -18.86 -11.93
N VAL A 38 18.38 -19.85 -12.53
CA VAL A 38 19.81 -19.84 -12.86
C VAL A 38 20.09 -19.19 -14.23
N GLU A 39 19.14 -19.29 -15.17
CA GLU A 39 19.23 -18.91 -16.59
C GLU A 39 18.49 -17.61 -16.94
N SER A 40 17.53 -17.16 -16.12
CA SER A 40 16.98 -15.80 -16.18
C SER A 40 18.13 -14.81 -16.04
N PRO A 41 18.17 -13.70 -16.80
CA PRO A 41 19.38 -12.91 -17.02
C PRO A 41 20.10 -12.60 -15.71
N ARG A 42 21.14 -13.40 -15.41
CA ARG A 42 22.15 -13.01 -14.45
C ARG A 42 22.70 -11.70 -14.99
N GLN A 43 22.57 -10.65 -14.18
CA GLN A 43 23.20 -9.33 -14.34
C GLN A 43 22.47 -8.33 -15.24
N VAL A 44 21.53 -7.58 -14.64
CA VAL A 44 21.72 -6.14 -14.69
C VAL A 44 22.77 -5.82 -13.63
N ASP A 45 23.99 -5.62 -14.14
CA ASP A 45 25.22 -5.18 -13.47
C ASP A 45 25.04 -4.78 -11.99
N PHE A 46 25.77 -5.42 -11.07
CA PHE A 46 25.83 -5.00 -9.65
C PHE A 46 26.10 -3.49 -9.52
N LYS A 47 26.77 -2.89 -10.53
CA LYS A 47 27.02 -1.44 -10.69
C LYS A 47 25.79 -0.58 -10.98
N LEU A 48 24.82 -1.07 -11.75
CA LEU A 48 23.58 -0.34 -12.09
C LEU A 48 22.59 -0.40 -10.92
N ASN A 49 22.47 -1.55 -10.26
CA ASN A 49 21.71 -1.65 -9.01
C ASN A 49 22.39 -0.83 -7.90
N SER A 50 23.73 -0.81 -7.78
CA SER A 50 24.39 0.09 -6.83
C SER A 50 24.14 1.57 -7.16
N LYS A 51 24.05 1.94 -8.44
CA LYS A 51 23.76 3.34 -8.82
C LYS A 51 22.36 3.76 -8.38
N TRP A 52 21.34 2.92 -8.54
CA TRP A 52 19.99 3.18 -8.03
C TRP A 52 19.89 3.14 -6.51
N VAL A 53 20.62 2.23 -5.86
CA VAL A 53 20.68 2.12 -4.39
C VAL A 53 21.38 3.33 -3.78
N ASN A 54 22.36 3.91 -4.50
CA ASN A 54 23.09 5.11 -4.08
C ASN A 54 22.43 6.43 -4.55
N ASP A 55 21.44 6.40 -5.44
CA ASP A 55 20.76 7.61 -5.93
C ASP A 55 19.75 8.16 -4.92
N MET A 56 19.41 7.35 -3.90
CA MET A 56 18.55 7.73 -2.79
C MET A 56 18.77 6.77 -1.63
N ASP A 57 19.46 7.20 -0.57
CA ASP A 57 19.51 6.44 0.67
C ASP A 57 18.24 6.63 1.53
N ASP A 58 18.18 5.92 2.65
CA ASP A 58 16.99 5.96 3.52
C ASP A 58 16.86 7.32 4.24
N ASP A 59 18.00 8.00 4.45
CA ASP A 59 18.10 9.29 5.12
C ASP A 59 17.72 10.44 4.17
N ASP A 60 18.13 10.36 2.90
CA ASP A 60 17.73 11.28 1.82
C ASP A 60 16.20 11.36 1.70
N SER A 61 15.52 10.22 1.87
CA SER A 61 14.05 10.14 1.82
C SER A 61 13.41 10.84 3.01
N ASN A 62 13.99 10.69 4.20
CA ASN A 62 13.53 11.36 5.42
C ASN A 62 13.71 12.89 5.32
N ASP A 63 14.87 13.34 4.83
CA ASP A 63 15.16 14.76 4.59
C ASP A 63 14.21 15.37 3.56
N PHE A 64 13.92 14.65 2.47
CA PHE A 64 12.91 15.06 1.50
C PHE A 64 11.54 15.25 2.15
N PHE A 65 11.08 14.33 3.00
CA PHE A 65 9.80 14.49 3.70
C PHE A 65 9.77 15.68 4.65
N GLY A 66 10.92 16.07 5.21
CA GLY A 66 11.07 17.32 5.96
C GLY A 66 10.91 18.56 5.08
N LEU A 67 11.53 18.57 3.89
CA LEU A 67 11.38 19.65 2.92
C LEU A 67 9.95 19.74 2.37
N LEU A 68 9.32 18.61 2.06
CA LEU A 68 7.94 18.54 1.61
C LEU A 68 6.98 19.10 2.68
N ASP A 69 7.17 18.77 3.95
CA ASP A 69 6.39 19.33 5.06
C ASP A 69 6.53 20.87 5.11
N ILE A 70 7.72 21.40 4.85
CA ILE A 70 7.97 22.85 4.80
C ILE A 70 7.26 23.47 3.60
N SER A 71 7.35 22.87 2.41
CA SER A 71 6.68 23.35 1.19
C SER A 71 5.16 23.37 1.35
N ILE A 72 4.58 22.27 1.85
CA ILE A 72 3.15 22.18 2.18
C ILE A 72 2.78 23.26 3.21
N ARG A 73 3.55 23.40 4.30
CA ARG A 73 3.28 24.39 5.34
C ARG A 73 3.29 25.82 4.79
N LYS A 74 4.26 26.16 3.94
CA LYS A 74 4.36 27.49 3.30
C LYS A 74 3.14 27.76 2.41
N TRP A 75 2.74 26.77 1.63
CA TRP A 75 1.56 26.87 0.77
C TRP A 75 0.29 27.07 1.62
N VAL A 76 -0.01 26.19 2.59
CA VAL A 76 -1.26 26.32 3.37
C VAL A 76 -1.33 27.58 4.22
N LEU A 77 -0.21 28.09 4.73
CA LEU A 77 -0.23 29.34 5.51
C LEU A 77 -0.60 30.55 4.65
N LYS A 78 -0.33 30.48 3.33
CA LYS A 78 -0.69 31.52 2.39
C LYS A 78 -2.10 31.33 1.82
N GLU A 79 -2.44 30.08 1.51
CA GLU A 79 -3.63 29.76 0.75
C GLU A 79 -4.84 29.37 1.62
N ALA A 80 -4.69 29.11 2.91
CA ALA A 80 -5.85 28.79 3.76
C ALA A 80 -6.66 30.04 4.16
N LYS A 81 -7.98 29.89 4.18
CA LYS A 81 -8.91 30.85 4.80
C LYS A 81 -8.74 30.92 6.32
N THR A 82 -9.26 31.97 6.94
CA THR A 82 -9.36 32.07 8.39
C THR A 82 -10.62 31.37 8.91
N LEU A 83 -10.61 30.96 10.18
CA LEU A 83 -11.74 30.24 10.79
C LEU A 83 -13.07 31.01 10.70
N SER A 84 -13.04 32.33 10.80
CA SER A 84 -14.24 33.17 10.67
C SER A 84 -14.94 33.06 9.31
N GLN A 85 -14.19 32.69 8.26
CA GLN A 85 -14.73 32.50 6.91
C GLN A 85 -15.37 31.11 6.73
N LEU A 86 -15.26 30.22 7.72
CA LEU A 86 -15.95 28.93 7.72
C LEU A 86 -17.44 29.08 8.03
N ASP A 87 -17.82 30.12 8.78
CA ASP A 87 -19.22 30.40 9.11
C ASP A 87 -20.04 30.83 7.89
N ASP A 88 -19.35 31.34 6.86
CA ASP A 88 -19.95 31.69 5.56
C ASP A 88 -20.36 30.43 4.76
N LEU A 89 -19.78 29.26 5.07
CA LEU A 89 -20.15 27.99 4.43
C LEU A 89 -21.44 27.44 5.04
N GLN A 90 -22.48 27.39 4.22
CA GLN A 90 -23.81 26.94 4.61
C GLN A 90 -24.30 25.77 3.75
N GLY A 91 -25.22 24.97 4.30
CA GLY A 91 -25.89 23.88 3.59
C GLY A 91 -24.95 22.79 3.06
N ARG A 92 -25.12 22.41 1.79
CA ARG A 92 -24.43 21.25 1.18
C ARG A 92 -22.92 21.41 1.09
N ASP A 93 -22.43 22.63 0.86
CA ASP A 93 -20.98 22.87 0.74
C ASP A 93 -20.26 22.62 2.07
N ARG A 94 -20.89 23.00 3.18
CA ARG A 94 -20.41 22.69 4.53
C ARG A 94 -20.38 21.18 4.77
N GLU A 95 -21.48 20.49 4.45
CA GLU A 95 -21.55 19.03 4.60
C GLU A 95 -20.46 18.30 3.80
N PHE A 96 -20.23 18.69 2.54
CA PHE A 96 -19.17 18.11 1.71
C PHE A 96 -17.78 18.36 2.28
N LEU A 97 -17.50 19.56 2.78
CA LEU A 97 -16.24 19.87 3.45
C LEU A 97 -16.05 18.99 4.68
N PHE A 98 -17.03 18.91 5.57
CA PHE A 98 -16.89 18.13 6.80
C PHE A 98 -16.79 16.62 6.53
N LYS A 99 -17.43 16.10 5.49
CA LYS A 99 -17.20 14.72 5.03
C LYS A 99 -15.75 14.48 4.61
N GLU A 100 -15.13 15.46 3.96
CA GLU A 100 -13.72 15.40 3.57
C GLU A 100 -12.80 15.50 4.80
N VAL A 101 -13.10 16.43 5.71
CA VAL A 101 -12.36 16.62 6.98
C VAL A 101 -12.47 15.40 7.90
N ALA A 102 -13.57 14.65 7.87
CA ALA A 102 -13.76 13.44 8.67
C ALA A 102 -12.73 12.33 8.36
N LYS A 103 -12.04 12.40 7.20
CA LYS A 103 -10.96 11.46 6.86
C LYS A 103 -9.73 11.63 7.75
N ILE A 104 -9.52 12.84 8.26
CA ILE A 104 -8.30 13.23 8.98
C ILE A 104 -8.58 13.74 10.39
N VAL A 105 -9.80 14.18 10.71
CA VAL A 105 -10.19 14.76 12.00
C VAL A 105 -11.36 13.98 12.59
N LEU A 106 -11.31 13.75 13.89
CA LEU A 106 -12.39 13.16 14.65
C LEU A 106 -13.41 14.26 14.98
N LEU A 107 -14.44 14.37 14.13
CA LEU A 107 -15.47 15.40 14.25
C LEU A 107 -16.41 15.15 15.44
N GLU A 108 -16.88 16.24 16.04
CA GLU A 108 -17.81 16.27 17.19
C GLU A 108 -19.22 16.72 16.74
N GLY A 109 -20.14 16.76 17.70
CA GLY A 109 -21.52 17.19 17.51
C GLY A 109 -22.46 16.08 17.01
N PRO A 110 -23.79 16.29 17.12
CA PRO A 110 -24.80 15.28 16.78
C PRO A 110 -24.76 14.85 15.30
N ASN A 111 -24.28 15.73 14.42
CA ASN A 111 -24.20 15.49 12.98
C ASN A 111 -22.77 15.28 12.47
N LYS A 112 -21.75 15.21 13.34
CA LYS A 112 -20.33 15.16 12.96
C LYS A 112 -19.92 16.28 11.99
N GLN A 113 -20.35 17.51 12.28
CA GLN A 113 -20.03 18.71 11.48
C GLN A 113 -19.43 19.83 12.34
N GLU A 114 -18.90 19.46 13.51
CA GLU A 114 -18.21 20.36 14.41
C GLU A 114 -16.75 19.91 14.55
N LEU A 115 -15.83 20.87 14.46
CA LEU A 115 -14.45 20.61 14.82
C LEU A 115 -14.36 20.41 16.32
N PRO A 116 -13.42 19.59 16.83
CA PRO A 116 -13.18 19.50 18.26
C PRO A 116 -12.96 20.89 18.84
N LYS A 117 -13.70 21.26 19.90
CA LYS A 117 -13.63 22.61 20.50
C LYS A 117 -12.21 23.06 20.83
N ARG A 118 -11.35 22.09 21.12
CA ARG A 118 -9.96 22.28 21.51
C ARG A 118 -9.00 22.48 20.33
N LEU A 119 -9.47 22.23 19.11
CA LEU A 119 -8.79 22.50 17.84
C LEU A 119 -9.09 23.93 17.32
N GLU A 120 -9.94 24.71 18.01
CA GLU A 120 -10.31 26.09 17.65
C GLU A 120 -9.14 27.06 17.79
N SER A 121 -8.20 26.97 16.85
CA SER A 121 -7.13 27.93 16.64
C SER A 121 -7.50 28.86 15.48
N PRO A 122 -7.10 30.15 15.50
CA PRO A 122 -7.24 31.02 14.33
C PRO A 122 -6.63 30.44 13.04
N ARG A 123 -5.68 29.50 13.17
CA ARG A 123 -5.01 28.81 12.05
C ARG A 123 -5.49 27.38 11.81
N VAL A 124 -6.60 26.96 12.43
CA VAL A 124 -7.09 25.58 12.32
C VAL A 124 -7.34 25.15 10.87
N LEU A 125 -7.90 26.04 10.05
CA LEU A 125 -8.14 25.73 8.64
C LEU A 125 -6.85 25.50 7.86
N ALA A 126 -5.75 26.16 8.22
CA ALA A 126 -4.44 25.89 7.63
C ALA A 126 -3.91 24.50 8.00
N PHE A 127 -4.16 24.05 9.25
CA PHE A 127 -3.79 22.69 9.68
C PHE A 127 -4.64 21.64 8.98
N ILE A 128 -5.95 21.86 8.90
CA ILE A 128 -6.89 20.97 8.20
C ILE A 128 -6.53 20.90 6.72
N LEU A 129 -6.30 22.04 6.06
CA LEU A 129 -5.91 22.07 4.65
C LEU A 129 -4.59 21.33 4.41
N GLY A 130 -3.60 21.52 5.29
CA GLY A 130 -2.33 20.80 5.20
C GLY A 130 -2.46 19.30 5.41
N ALA A 131 -3.35 18.89 6.31
CA ALA A 131 -3.64 17.50 6.56
C ALA A 131 -4.39 16.83 5.40
N LEU A 132 -5.38 17.52 4.82
CA LEU A 132 -6.08 17.08 3.61
C LEU A 132 -5.13 16.97 2.42
N LEU A 133 -4.23 17.95 2.24
CA LEU A 133 -3.23 17.94 1.18
C LEU A 133 -2.26 16.78 1.34
N ASN A 134 -1.72 16.57 2.54
CA ASN A 134 -0.88 15.40 2.83
C ASN A 134 -1.64 14.12 2.50
N HIS A 135 -2.81 13.90 3.10
CA HIS A 135 -3.61 12.71 2.86
C HIS A 135 -3.87 12.46 1.36
N HIS A 136 -4.19 13.51 0.59
CA HIS A 136 -4.38 13.39 -0.85
C HIS A 136 -3.09 13.04 -1.62
N ILE A 137 -1.97 13.74 -1.37
CA ILE A 137 -0.67 13.42 -1.98
C ILE A 137 -0.31 11.96 -1.71
N PHE A 138 -0.40 11.53 -0.45
CA PHE A 138 -0.03 10.17 -0.09
C PHE A 138 -0.93 9.13 -0.74
N LYS A 139 -2.24 9.35 -0.73
CA LYS A 139 -3.20 8.42 -1.33
C LYS A 139 -3.13 8.33 -2.86
N THR A 140 -2.76 9.43 -3.52
CA THR A 140 -2.78 9.50 -5.01
C THR A 140 -1.42 9.36 -5.66
N VAL A 141 -0.32 9.58 -4.93
CA VAL A 141 1.05 9.57 -5.46
C VAL A 141 1.92 8.49 -4.82
N TYR A 142 1.77 8.21 -3.52
CA TYR A 142 2.65 7.27 -2.81
C TYR A 142 2.09 5.86 -2.69
N VAL A 143 0.77 5.66 -2.86
CA VAL A 143 0.16 4.33 -2.80
C VAL A 143 0.41 3.51 -4.07
N ASP A 144 0.41 4.18 -5.22
CA ASP A 144 0.44 3.54 -6.52
C ASP A 144 1.82 3.76 -7.19
N PRO A 145 2.65 2.72 -7.39
CA PRO A 145 3.94 2.85 -8.06
C PRO A 145 3.85 3.26 -9.54
N PHE A 146 2.68 3.10 -10.18
CA PHE A 146 2.46 3.28 -11.61
C PHE A 146 1.50 4.45 -11.93
N PHE A 147 1.17 5.29 -10.93
CA PHE A 147 0.16 6.36 -11.02
C PHE A 147 0.32 7.31 -12.22
N PHE A 148 1.54 7.44 -12.74
CA PHE A 148 1.88 8.34 -13.83
C PHE A 148 1.61 7.78 -15.24
N LEU A 149 1.26 6.50 -15.35
CA LEU A 149 1.01 5.83 -16.65
C LEU A 149 -0.45 5.94 -17.12
N GLY A 150 -1.30 6.64 -16.37
CA GLY A 150 -2.74 6.71 -16.59
C GLY A 150 -3.50 5.61 -15.85
N GLU A 151 -4.79 5.83 -15.62
CA GLU A 151 -5.64 4.98 -14.76
C GLU A 151 -5.69 3.53 -15.25
N GLU A 152 -5.92 3.33 -16.55
CA GLU A 152 -6.04 1.98 -17.12
C GLU A 152 -4.72 1.19 -17.03
N THR A 153 -3.62 1.78 -17.51
CA THR A 153 -2.29 1.15 -17.48
C THR A 153 -1.85 0.89 -16.04
N SER A 154 -2.04 1.86 -15.15
CA SER A 154 -1.69 1.72 -13.74
C SER A 154 -2.48 0.57 -13.11
N GLN A 155 -3.79 0.49 -13.35
CA GLN A 155 -4.62 -0.58 -12.82
C GLN A 155 -4.13 -1.96 -13.28
N ILE A 156 -3.81 -2.12 -14.56
CA ILE A 156 -3.31 -3.40 -15.11
C ILE A 156 -2.01 -3.82 -14.41
N LEU A 157 -1.04 -2.90 -14.29
CA LEU A 157 0.24 -3.20 -13.66
C LEU A 157 0.11 -3.47 -12.15
N ASN A 158 -0.80 -2.78 -11.47
CA ASN A 158 -1.13 -3.05 -10.07
C ASN A 158 -1.85 -4.39 -9.89
N ASP A 159 -2.71 -4.81 -10.83
CA ASP A 159 -3.36 -6.13 -10.81
C ASP A 159 -2.30 -7.24 -10.96
N ILE A 160 -1.33 -7.09 -11.87
CA ILE A 160 -0.18 -8.00 -12.01
C ILE A 160 0.62 -8.07 -10.72
N MET A 161 0.98 -6.91 -10.16
CA MET A 161 1.72 -6.84 -8.90
C MET A 161 0.96 -7.53 -7.76
N SER A 162 -0.36 -7.35 -7.70
CA SER A 162 -1.22 -7.95 -6.68
C SER A 162 -1.30 -9.46 -6.81
N LEU A 163 -1.41 -9.99 -8.03
CA LEU A 163 -1.30 -11.43 -8.30
C LEU A 163 0.08 -11.96 -7.88
N GLY A 164 1.14 -11.27 -8.27
CA GLY A 164 2.51 -11.61 -7.89
C GLY A 164 2.70 -11.61 -6.36
N ASN A 165 2.06 -10.66 -5.66
CA ASN A 165 2.13 -10.55 -4.20
C ASN A 165 1.50 -11.76 -3.48
N ILE A 166 0.47 -12.39 -4.08
CA ILE A 166 -0.15 -13.61 -3.54
C ILE A 166 0.81 -14.80 -3.64
N TRP A 167 1.52 -14.91 -4.75
CA TRP A 167 2.43 -16.03 -5.02
C TRP A 167 3.79 -15.87 -4.33
N ASN A 168 4.46 -14.74 -4.61
CA ASN A 168 5.77 -14.41 -4.09
C ASN A 168 5.97 -12.89 -4.00
N LEU A 169 5.80 -12.37 -2.78
CA LEU A 169 5.96 -10.94 -2.48
C LEU A 169 7.32 -10.39 -2.97
N GLY A 170 8.42 -11.11 -2.78
CA GLY A 170 9.75 -10.63 -3.18
C GLY A 170 9.95 -10.55 -4.68
N ALA A 171 9.46 -11.54 -5.41
CA ALA A 171 9.49 -11.52 -6.87
C ALA A 171 8.62 -10.38 -7.41
N SER A 172 7.43 -10.17 -6.84
CA SER A 172 6.53 -9.09 -7.26
C SER A 172 7.12 -7.70 -7.00
N GLN A 173 7.66 -7.46 -5.81
CA GLN A 173 8.28 -6.17 -5.49
C GLN A 173 9.53 -5.90 -6.35
N ARG A 174 10.31 -6.94 -6.69
CA ARG A 174 11.42 -6.79 -7.63
C ARG A 174 10.95 -6.53 -9.06
N TRP A 175 9.95 -7.27 -9.54
CA TRP A 175 9.37 -7.04 -10.86
C TRP A 175 8.91 -5.59 -11.01
N ARG A 176 8.20 -5.08 -10.00
CA ARG A 176 7.77 -3.68 -9.94
C ARG A 176 8.96 -2.73 -9.98
N ALA A 177 10.02 -3.00 -9.20
CA ALA A 177 11.25 -2.20 -9.20
C ALA A 177 11.92 -2.15 -10.57
N ASP A 178 12.13 -3.32 -11.18
CA ASP A 178 12.83 -3.45 -12.45
C ASP A 178 11.99 -2.86 -13.60
N THR A 179 10.67 -2.99 -13.55
CA THR A 179 9.75 -2.32 -14.48
C THR A 179 9.93 -0.80 -14.42
N LEU A 180 9.97 -0.20 -13.23
CA LEU A 180 10.20 1.25 -13.10
C LEU A 180 11.61 1.67 -13.56
N LYS A 181 12.64 0.86 -13.32
CA LYS A 181 14.00 1.13 -13.82
C LYS A 181 14.07 1.11 -15.35
N ILE A 182 13.30 0.24 -16.01
CA ILE A 182 13.17 0.21 -17.47
C ILE A 182 12.46 1.47 -17.96
N LEU A 183 11.43 1.93 -17.25
CA LEU A 183 10.71 3.15 -17.58
C LEU A 183 11.54 4.42 -17.35
N ARG A 184 12.59 4.40 -16.52
CA ARG A 184 13.50 5.54 -16.35
C ARG A 184 14.95 5.11 -16.25
N PRO A 185 15.58 4.65 -17.34
CA PRO A 185 16.91 4.06 -17.28
C PRO A 185 17.98 5.11 -16.93
N LEU A 186 18.93 4.77 -16.06
CA LEU A 186 20.08 5.66 -15.71
C LEU A 186 21.21 5.68 -16.76
N GLY A 187 20.94 5.15 -17.96
CA GLY A 187 21.89 4.99 -19.05
C GLY A 187 22.23 6.30 -19.75
N LYS A 188 23.41 6.37 -20.37
CA LYS A 188 23.84 7.56 -21.13
C LYS A 188 23.52 7.48 -22.63
N THR A 189 22.91 6.40 -23.10
CA THR A 189 22.56 6.18 -24.50
C THR A 189 21.47 7.16 -24.95
N ALA A 190 21.36 7.40 -26.26
CA ALA A 190 20.33 8.29 -26.81
C ALA A 190 18.92 7.79 -26.44
N ASP A 191 18.66 6.50 -26.60
CA ASP A 191 17.37 5.88 -26.28
C ASP A 191 17.04 5.98 -24.79
N ALA A 192 18.02 5.79 -23.90
CA ALA A 192 17.82 5.93 -22.46
C ALA A 192 17.40 7.36 -22.08
N ARG A 193 18.01 8.38 -22.70
CA ARG A 193 17.63 9.79 -22.47
C ARG A 193 16.24 10.12 -23.00
N ILE A 194 15.86 9.53 -24.14
CA ILE A 194 14.51 9.70 -24.69
C ILE A 194 13.50 9.11 -23.71
N ILE A 195 13.70 7.86 -23.28
CA ILE A 195 12.81 7.19 -22.32
C ILE A 195 12.73 7.96 -21.00
N GLU A 196 13.87 8.40 -20.45
CA GLU A 196 13.91 9.22 -19.24
C GLU A 196 13.08 10.52 -19.41
N SER A 197 13.26 11.24 -20.52
CA SER A 197 12.53 12.47 -20.80
C SER A 197 11.02 12.24 -20.94
N VAL A 198 10.60 11.16 -21.61
CA VAL A 198 9.19 10.79 -21.72
C VAL A 198 8.60 10.49 -20.33
N THR A 199 9.29 9.69 -19.53
CA THR A 199 8.81 9.33 -18.19
C THR A 199 8.76 10.52 -17.25
N GLN A 200 9.74 11.43 -17.32
CA GLN A 200 9.70 12.67 -16.55
C GLN A 200 8.50 13.55 -16.95
N LYS A 201 8.18 13.62 -18.25
CA LYS A 201 6.99 14.33 -18.73
C LYS A 201 5.71 13.67 -18.23
N LEU A 202 5.62 12.34 -18.21
CA LEU A 202 4.46 11.62 -17.68
C LEU A 202 4.28 11.86 -16.19
N LEU A 203 5.35 11.76 -15.39
CA LEU A 203 5.34 12.08 -13.95
C LEU A 203 4.84 13.50 -13.70
N ARG A 204 5.37 14.48 -14.44
CA ARG A 204 4.95 15.87 -14.32
C ARG A 204 3.48 16.07 -14.67
N ASN A 205 3.02 15.48 -15.77
CA ASN A 205 1.62 15.59 -16.19
C ASN A 205 0.66 14.96 -15.16
N ALA A 206 1.04 13.80 -14.61
CA ALA A 206 0.27 13.14 -13.57
C ALA A 206 0.23 13.98 -12.30
N ALA A 207 1.37 14.54 -11.87
CA ALA A 207 1.46 15.45 -10.73
C ALA A 207 0.55 16.68 -10.89
N VAL A 208 0.61 17.34 -12.04
CA VAL A 208 -0.25 18.48 -12.37
C VAL A 208 -1.73 18.09 -12.34
N SER A 209 -2.07 16.93 -12.90
CA SER A 209 -3.44 16.40 -12.86
C SER A 209 -3.92 16.16 -11.42
N LYS A 210 -3.07 15.58 -10.56
CA LYS A 210 -3.40 15.33 -9.14
C LYS A 210 -3.50 16.60 -8.31
N ALA A 211 -2.70 17.63 -8.59
CA ALA A 211 -2.88 18.95 -7.99
C ALA A 211 -4.24 19.57 -8.37
N ALA A 212 -4.61 19.50 -9.64
CA ALA A 212 -5.91 19.96 -10.11
C ALA A 212 -7.08 19.13 -9.54
N GLU A 213 -6.90 17.81 -9.37
CA GLU A 213 -7.86 16.92 -8.70
C GLU A 213 -8.09 17.36 -7.24
N PHE A 214 -7.02 17.64 -6.49
CA PHE A 214 -7.13 18.16 -5.12
C PHE A 214 -7.94 19.46 -5.06
N MET A 215 -7.70 20.40 -5.98
CA MET A 215 -8.45 21.66 -6.05
C MET A 215 -9.93 21.49 -6.44
N ARG A 216 -10.33 20.32 -6.96
CA ARG A 216 -11.74 19.99 -7.20
C ARG A 216 -12.42 19.37 -5.99
N THR A 217 -11.66 18.88 -5.01
CA THR A 217 -12.21 18.32 -3.77
C THR A 217 -12.89 19.38 -2.91
N PRO A 218 -13.70 18.99 -1.92
CA PRO A 218 -14.28 19.94 -0.96
C PRO A 218 -13.24 20.77 -0.18
N ALA A 219 -11.96 20.40 -0.17
CA ALA A 219 -10.89 21.22 0.42
C ALA A 219 -10.85 22.63 -0.19
N LYS A 220 -11.27 22.81 -1.45
CA LYS A 220 -11.35 24.12 -2.12
C LYS A 220 -12.16 25.16 -1.35
N TYR A 221 -13.13 24.73 -0.54
CA TYR A 221 -13.98 25.64 0.23
C TYR A 221 -13.20 26.43 1.29
N ILE A 222 -12.06 25.89 1.76
CA ILE A 222 -11.17 26.52 2.74
C ILE A 222 -9.88 27.10 2.12
N VAL A 223 -9.81 27.18 0.79
CA VAL A 223 -8.70 27.75 0.03
C VAL A 223 -9.05 29.16 -0.46
N ASN A 224 -8.09 30.08 -0.39
CA ASN A 224 -8.16 31.43 -0.92
C ASN A 224 -8.02 31.41 -2.45
N ASP A 225 -8.66 32.36 -3.12
CA ASP A 225 -8.68 32.43 -4.59
C ASP A 225 -7.53 33.27 -5.14
N HIS A 226 -6.27 32.91 -4.84
CA HIS A 226 -5.11 33.58 -5.45
C HIS A 226 -4.80 32.97 -6.83
N PRO A 227 -4.43 33.79 -7.83
CA PRO A 227 -4.22 33.33 -9.21
C PRO A 227 -3.07 32.34 -9.37
N ASP A 228 -2.12 32.30 -8.43
CA ASP A 228 -0.96 31.41 -8.44
C ASP A 228 -1.08 30.20 -7.50
N THR A 229 -2.25 30.02 -6.87
CA THR A 229 -2.52 28.94 -5.91
C THR A 229 -2.25 27.56 -6.51
N LEU A 230 -2.81 27.32 -7.70
CA LEU A 230 -2.69 26.03 -8.40
C LEU A 230 -1.24 25.81 -8.86
N GLN A 231 -0.57 26.81 -9.43
CA GLN A 231 0.80 26.64 -9.92
C GLN A 231 1.77 26.22 -8.81
N ARG A 232 1.67 26.83 -7.63
CA ARG A 232 2.50 26.42 -6.47
C ARG A 232 2.15 25.03 -5.95
N LEU A 233 0.87 24.68 -6.03
CA LEU A 233 0.43 23.34 -5.65
C LEU A 233 0.99 22.30 -6.62
N GLU A 234 0.98 22.56 -7.92
CA GLU A 234 1.60 21.70 -8.94
C GLU A 234 3.07 21.43 -8.63
N ASP A 235 3.85 22.46 -8.24
CA ASP A 235 5.25 22.30 -7.87
C ASP A 235 5.44 21.29 -6.72
N ILE A 236 4.59 21.37 -5.67
CA ILE A 236 4.58 20.41 -4.55
C ILE A 236 4.29 18.99 -5.03
N TYR A 237 3.30 18.82 -5.93
CA TYR A 237 2.98 17.49 -6.48
C TYR A 237 4.09 16.95 -7.36
N ILE A 238 4.79 17.80 -8.12
CA ILE A 238 5.90 17.40 -8.99
C ILE A 238 7.05 16.87 -8.13
N GLU A 239 7.43 17.60 -7.08
CA GLU A 239 8.45 17.15 -6.11
C GLU A 239 8.04 15.81 -5.49
N ALA A 240 6.79 15.69 -5.02
CA ALA A 240 6.28 14.47 -4.42
C ALA A 240 6.25 13.28 -5.40
N ALA A 241 5.90 13.51 -6.67
CA ALA A 241 5.86 12.52 -7.73
C ALA A 241 7.25 11.98 -8.07
N GLU A 242 8.23 12.87 -8.22
CA GLU A 242 9.62 12.48 -8.49
C GLU A 242 10.19 11.66 -7.33
N HIS A 243 9.91 12.07 -6.09
CA HIS A 243 10.35 11.34 -4.92
C HIS A 243 9.67 9.98 -4.77
N SER A 244 8.34 9.91 -4.93
CA SER A 244 7.59 8.65 -4.91
C SER A 244 8.15 7.64 -5.91
N PHE A 245 8.43 8.08 -7.14
CA PHE A 245 9.04 7.24 -8.17
C PHE A 245 10.37 6.65 -7.69
N LYS A 246 11.26 7.47 -7.10
CA LYS A 246 12.57 7.02 -6.62
C LYS A 246 12.46 6.01 -5.47
N ILE A 247 11.54 6.23 -4.53
CA ILE A 247 11.28 5.26 -3.46
C ILE A 247 10.80 3.94 -4.06
N TRP A 248 9.84 4.00 -5.00
CA TRP A 248 9.32 2.80 -5.62
C TRP A 248 10.39 2.09 -6.47
N VAL A 249 11.33 2.74 -7.13
CA VAL A 249 12.40 2.03 -7.86
C VAL A 249 13.23 1.05 -6.98
N GLN A 250 13.19 1.18 -5.66
CA GLN A 250 13.84 0.25 -4.73
C GLN A 250 13.04 -1.04 -4.55
N SER A 251 13.72 -2.19 -4.43
CA SER A 251 13.09 -3.51 -4.27
C SER A 251 12.21 -3.71 -3.02
N PRO A 252 12.44 -3.05 -1.87
CA PRO A 252 11.58 -3.19 -0.71
C PRO A 252 10.13 -2.76 -0.96
N MET A 253 9.21 -3.31 -0.17
CA MET A 253 7.80 -2.89 -0.20
C MET A 253 7.65 -1.55 0.52
N ILE A 254 6.83 -0.66 -0.03
CA ILE A 254 6.43 0.57 0.62
C ILE A 254 5.02 0.41 1.14
N LYS A 255 4.78 0.79 2.39
CA LYS A 255 3.48 0.73 3.01
C LYS A 255 3.11 2.08 3.60
N LEU A 256 1.92 2.54 3.25
CA LEU A 256 1.24 3.64 3.92
C LEU A 256 0.44 3.06 5.09
N LEU A 257 0.62 3.58 6.30
CA LEU A 257 -0.08 3.07 7.49
C LEU A 257 -1.38 3.83 7.82
N ASP A 258 -2.00 4.50 6.84
CA ASP A 258 -3.14 5.41 7.06
C ASP A 258 -4.45 4.95 6.40
N ASP A 259 -4.51 3.71 5.88
CA ASP A 259 -5.73 3.16 5.28
C ASP A 259 -6.13 1.81 5.90
N PRO A 260 -7.27 1.73 6.64
CA PRO A 260 -8.11 2.84 7.12
C PRO A 260 -7.38 3.68 8.18
N PRO A 261 -7.85 4.89 8.59
CA PRO A 261 -7.08 5.87 9.37
C PRO A 261 -6.69 5.28 10.73
N SER A 262 -5.54 4.60 10.73
CA SER A 262 -5.21 3.65 11.78
C SER A 262 -4.92 4.36 13.09
N PHE A 263 -4.65 5.66 13.06
CA PHE A 263 -4.33 6.45 14.24
C PHE A 263 -5.50 7.28 14.77
N LEU A 264 -6.52 7.57 13.95
CA LEU A 264 -7.58 8.51 14.32
C LEU A 264 -8.45 7.92 15.44
N GLY A 265 -8.61 8.65 16.54
CA GLY A 265 -9.35 8.21 17.72
C GLY A 265 -8.61 7.22 18.62
N GLN A 266 -7.39 6.78 18.26
CA GLN A 266 -6.56 5.94 19.11
C GLN A 266 -5.84 6.75 20.20
N ALA A 267 -5.34 6.03 21.21
CA ALA A 267 -4.47 6.58 22.23
C ALA A 267 -3.09 6.93 21.64
N TYR A 268 -2.61 8.13 21.89
CA TYR A 268 -1.23 8.51 21.57
C TYR A 268 -0.25 7.72 22.44
N ASP A 269 0.79 7.16 21.82
CA ASP A 269 1.87 6.46 22.48
C ASP A 269 3.22 7.00 21.98
N ALA A 270 3.93 7.72 22.83
CA ALA A 270 5.26 8.25 22.54
C ALA A 270 6.32 7.14 22.28
N ARG A 271 6.04 5.89 22.66
CA ARG A 271 6.90 4.73 22.36
C ARG A 271 6.60 4.12 20.99
N ASN A 272 5.46 4.44 20.39
CA ASN A 272 5.12 3.96 19.06
C ASN A 272 5.92 4.75 18.00
N LYS A 273 6.98 4.13 17.49
CA LYS A 273 7.86 4.71 16.47
C LYS A 273 7.17 5.12 15.16
N PHE A 274 5.96 4.62 14.88
CA PHE A 274 5.21 4.93 13.66
C PHE A 274 4.39 6.22 13.75
N MET A 275 4.28 6.83 14.94
CA MET A 275 3.61 8.11 15.12
C MET A 275 4.51 9.10 15.86
N ARG A 276 4.30 10.38 15.61
CA ARG A 276 4.90 11.48 16.35
C ARG A 276 3.86 12.57 16.58
N ALA A 277 3.93 13.20 17.74
CA ALA A 277 3.12 14.38 18.01
C ALA A 277 3.45 15.50 17.02
N HIS A 278 2.43 16.27 16.64
CA HIS A 278 2.59 17.47 15.84
C HIS A 278 3.28 18.57 16.67
N ASP A 279 4.18 19.36 16.07
CA ASP A 279 4.98 20.41 16.73
C ASP A 279 4.17 21.51 17.48
N ASN A 280 2.84 21.54 17.30
CA ASN A 280 1.94 22.50 17.96
C ASN A 280 1.17 21.86 19.13
N VAL A 281 1.40 20.58 19.40
CA VAL A 281 0.95 19.94 20.65
C VAL A 281 1.77 20.55 21.78
N ASN A 282 1.11 20.86 22.89
CA ASN A 282 1.80 21.41 24.04
C ASN A 282 2.73 20.35 24.65
N HIS A 283 4.05 20.62 24.64
CA HIS A 283 5.09 19.74 25.17
C HIS A 283 5.60 20.19 26.54
N THR A 284 4.75 20.81 27.37
CA THR A 284 5.13 21.14 28.75
C THR A 284 5.57 19.88 29.49
N THR A 285 6.77 19.92 30.09
CA THR A 285 7.46 18.79 30.73
C THR A 285 6.63 18.09 31.81
N ASP A 286 5.64 18.78 32.36
CA ASP A 286 4.88 18.35 33.52
C ASP A 286 3.68 17.48 33.15
N ILE A 287 3.38 17.33 31.85
CA ILE A 287 2.21 16.59 31.38
C ILE A 287 2.64 15.46 30.46
N ASN A 288 2.37 14.22 30.88
CA ASN A 288 2.58 13.03 30.05
C ASN A 288 1.53 12.98 28.93
N PRO A 289 1.92 13.08 27.65
CA PRO A 289 0.97 13.05 26.53
C PRO A 289 0.43 11.65 26.21
N ASN A 290 0.99 10.60 26.82
CA ASN A 290 0.58 9.22 26.56
C ASN A 290 -0.86 8.97 26.99
N GLY A 291 -1.58 8.18 26.19
CA GLY A 291 -3.00 7.87 26.41
C GLY A 291 -3.95 8.95 25.91
N GLN A 292 -3.46 10.11 25.45
CA GLN A 292 -4.33 11.16 24.92
C GLN A 292 -4.96 10.74 23.59
N LYS A 293 -6.26 11.00 23.43
CA LYS A 293 -6.99 10.63 22.22
C LYS A 293 -6.54 11.46 21.03
N ILE A 294 -6.08 10.79 19.98
CA ILE A 294 -5.73 11.42 18.71
C ILE A 294 -7.00 11.93 18.05
N THR A 295 -7.04 13.24 17.82
CA THR A 295 -8.20 13.94 17.25
C THR A 295 -7.95 14.40 15.82
N MET A 296 -6.70 14.42 15.37
CA MET A 296 -6.37 14.68 13.96
C MET A 296 -5.10 13.94 13.53
N VAL A 297 -5.12 13.38 12.33
CA VAL A 297 -3.93 12.86 11.62
C VAL A 297 -3.51 13.91 10.60
N VAL A 298 -2.36 14.54 10.83
CA VAL A 298 -1.83 15.64 9.99
C VAL A 298 -1.10 15.10 8.78
N SER A 299 -0.38 13.99 8.94
CA SER A 299 0.19 13.27 7.81
C SER A 299 0.32 11.79 8.14
N PRO A 300 0.16 10.92 7.14
CA PRO A 300 0.27 9.47 7.31
C PRO A 300 1.72 9.03 7.55
N ALA A 301 1.87 7.80 8.06
CA ALA A 301 3.19 7.17 8.14
C ALA A 301 3.53 6.43 6.85
N ILE A 302 4.78 6.55 6.39
CA ILE A 302 5.36 5.74 5.32
C ILE A 302 6.46 4.88 5.90
N VAL A 303 6.36 3.59 5.63
CA VAL A 303 7.34 2.60 6.04
C VAL A 303 7.83 1.79 4.84
N ARG A 304 9.13 1.54 4.83
CA ARG A 304 9.80 0.55 3.98
C ARG A 304 9.83 -0.76 4.73
N CYS A 305 9.36 -1.83 4.10
CA CYS A 305 9.42 -3.20 4.63
C CYS A 305 10.32 -4.05 3.73
N GLY A 306 11.30 -4.74 4.32
CA GLY A 306 12.29 -5.54 3.59
C GLY A 306 13.70 -4.99 3.75
N VAL A 307 14.69 -5.63 3.10
CA VAL A 307 16.07 -5.14 2.99
C VAL A 307 16.32 -4.54 1.60
N ARG A 308 17.08 -3.44 1.51
CA ARG A 308 17.42 -2.79 0.22
C ARG A 308 18.19 -3.71 -0.73
N LEU A 309 19.13 -4.49 -0.18
CA LEU A 309 19.93 -5.48 -0.88
C LEU A 309 19.48 -6.87 -0.44
N ALA A 310 18.38 -7.33 -1.03
CA ALA A 310 17.96 -8.71 -0.94
C ALA A 310 18.99 -9.58 -1.71
N ASP A 311 19.74 -10.46 -1.02
CA ASP A 311 20.54 -11.50 -1.70
C ASP A 311 19.61 -12.31 -2.64
N ILE A 312 20.02 -12.38 -3.90
CA ILE A 312 19.23 -12.93 -5.00
C ILE A 312 18.84 -14.40 -4.73
N ASN A 313 19.57 -15.07 -3.83
CA ASN A 313 19.45 -16.50 -3.55
C ASN A 313 18.69 -16.85 -2.26
N TYR A 314 18.25 -15.87 -1.46
CA TYR A 314 17.55 -16.14 -0.20
C TYR A 314 16.18 -15.45 -0.19
N TYR A 315 15.10 -16.22 -0.39
CA TYR A 315 13.74 -15.74 -0.20
C TYR A 315 13.18 -16.40 1.04
N GLU A 316 13.37 -15.78 2.19
CA GLU A 316 12.70 -16.21 3.41
C GLU A 316 11.76 -15.11 3.92
N THR A 317 10.67 -15.57 4.54
CA THR A 317 9.76 -14.79 5.39
C THR A 317 10.50 -13.87 6.38
N ARG A 318 11.74 -14.22 6.75
CA ARG A 318 12.61 -13.44 7.64
C ARG A 318 12.99 -12.04 7.12
N TRP A 319 12.95 -11.81 5.81
CA TRP A 319 13.49 -10.59 5.19
C TRP A 319 12.54 -9.40 5.26
N TRP A 320 11.25 -9.66 5.37
CA TRP A 320 10.20 -8.64 5.47
C TRP A 320 10.04 -8.06 6.88
N HIS A 321 10.82 -8.54 7.85
CA HIS A 321 10.75 -8.08 9.23
C HIS A 321 11.51 -6.77 9.47
N GLU A 322 12.43 -6.41 8.59
CA GLU A 322 13.10 -5.11 8.70
C GLU A 322 12.15 -4.01 8.24
N THR A 323 11.96 -3.02 9.11
CA THR A 323 11.13 -1.85 8.84
C THR A 323 11.98 -0.60 8.99
N PHE A 324 12.05 0.21 7.95
CA PHE A 324 12.57 1.56 8.03
C PHE A 324 11.41 2.56 7.92
N ILE A 325 11.42 3.59 8.76
CA ILE A 325 10.34 4.57 8.81
C ILE A 325 10.84 5.80 8.09
N TYR A 326 10.45 5.97 6.82
CA TYR A 326 10.79 7.18 6.08
C TYR A 326 10.12 8.41 6.70
N LYS A 327 8.88 8.24 7.17
CA LYS A 327 8.12 9.30 7.80
C LYS A 327 7.14 8.69 8.81
N PRO A 328 7.21 9.02 10.10
CA PRO A 328 6.16 8.65 11.06
C PRO A 328 4.91 9.51 10.83
N ALA A 329 3.74 8.96 11.14
CA ALA A 329 2.48 9.70 11.11
C ALA A 329 2.57 10.89 12.05
N LYS A 330 2.22 12.09 11.58
CA LYS A 330 2.17 13.28 12.43
C LYS A 330 0.75 13.40 12.95
N VAL A 331 0.56 13.29 14.27
CA VAL A 331 -0.76 13.28 14.90
C VAL A 331 -0.93 14.45 15.86
N TRP A 332 -2.16 14.94 15.98
CA TRP A 332 -2.52 15.99 16.91
C TRP A 332 -3.54 15.47 17.93
N PHE A 333 -3.33 15.90 19.17
CA PHE A 333 -4.19 15.67 20.31
C PHE A 333 -4.07 16.87 21.23
N TYR A 334 -5.06 17.05 22.09
CA TYR A 334 -5.05 18.17 23.01
C TYR A 334 -4.24 17.85 24.26
N VAL A 335 -3.36 18.77 24.64
CA VAL A 335 -2.69 18.79 25.94
C VAL A 335 -2.96 20.17 26.57
N PRO A 336 -3.60 20.24 27.75
CA PRO A 336 -3.90 21.51 28.39
C PRO A 336 -2.62 22.28 28.73
N ARG A 337 -2.73 23.61 28.81
CA ARG A 337 -1.62 24.44 29.28
C ARG A 337 -1.60 24.45 30.81
N PRO A 338 -0.43 24.51 31.45
CA PRO A 338 -0.34 24.73 32.90
C PRO A 338 -1.18 25.95 33.31
N GLY A 339 -2.11 25.76 34.25
CA GLY A 339 -3.01 26.82 34.74
C GLY A 339 -4.23 27.14 33.86
N SER A 340 -4.43 26.44 32.74
CA SER A 340 -5.71 26.51 32.01
C SER A 340 -6.81 25.78 32.80
N PRO A 341 -8.03 26.32 32.91
CA PRO A 341 -9.13 25.61 33.55
C PRO A 341 -9.36 24.31 32.78
N VAL A 342 -9.11 23.17 33.45
CA VAL A 342 -9.42 21.85 32.90
C VAL A 342 -10.93 21.77 32.83
N ILE A 343 -11.47 21.87 31.61
CA ILE A 343 -12.91 21.96 31.36
C ILE A 343 -13.62 20.64 31.77
N ASN A 344 -12.87 19.52 31.81
CA ASN A 344 -13.39 18.21 32.22
C ASN A 344 -12.24 17.25 32.58
N GLU A 345 -12.16 16.75 33.82
CA GLU A 345 -11.09 15.85 34.29
C GLU A 345 -11.15 14.46 33.60
N GLN A 346 -12.35 13.98 33.27
CA GLN A 346 -12.58 12.69 32.59
C GLN A 346 -12.00 12.65 31.17
N GLU A 347 -11.88 13.81 30.51
CA GLU A 347 -11.30 13.91 29.15
C GLU A 347 -9.76 13.90 29.16
N PHE A 348 -9.14 13.94 30.34
CA PHE A 348 -7.70 13.76 30.52
C PHE A 348 -7.36 12.40 31.14
N GLU A 349 -8.35 11.55 31.39
CA GLU A 349 -8.09 10.16 31.75
C GLU A 349 -7.37 9.49 30.57
N PRO A 350 -6.14 9.00 30.77
CA PRO A 350 -5.39 8.35 29.71
C PRO A 350 -6.21 7.17 29.20
N MET A 351 -6.46 7.13 27.90
CA MET A 351 -7.00 5.93 27.29
C MET A 351 -6.00 4.78 27.50
N PRO A 352 -6.48 3.55 27.74
CA PRO A 352 -5.63 2.38 27.75
C PRO A 352 -4.84 2.33 26.44
N ILE A 353 -3.51 2.34 26.54
CA ILE A 353 -2.67 2.13 25.38
C ILE A 353 -2.79 0.62 25.08
N PRO A 354 -3.29 0.24 23.89
CA PRO A 354 -3.36 -1.16 23.53
C PRO A 354 -1.94 -1.74 23.60
N PRO A 355 -1.76 -3.00 24.05
CA PRO A 355 -0.46 -3.62 24.03
C PRO A 355 0.10 -3.52 22.61
N PRO A 356 1.41 -3.23 22.44
CA PRO A 356 2.00 -3.15 21.12
C PRO A 356 1.64 -4.43 20.36
N PRO A 357 1.12 -4.34 19.13
CA PRO A 357 0.60 -5.48 18.42
C PRO A 357 1.67 -6.57 18.39
N VAL A 358 1.41 -7.65 19.13
CA VAL A 358 2.31 -8.79 19.22
C VAL A 358 2.23 -9.48 17.87
N ASN A 359 3.26 -9.29 17.02
CA ASN A 359 3.43 -10.00 15.75
C ASN A 359 2.42 -9.68 14.62
N GLU A 360 1.82 -8.49 14.51
CA GLU A 360 1.06 -8.15 13.27
C GLU A 360 1.93 -8.24 12.00
N TRP A 361 3.24 -8.07 12.15
CA TRP A 361 4.21 -8.16 11.04
C TRP A 361 4.68 -9.58 10.72
N ARG A 362 4.25 -10.62 11.47
CA ARG A 362 4.47 -12.02 11.05
C ARG A 362 3.54 -12.45 9.92
N THR A 363 2.47 -11.70 9.68
CA THR A 363 1.56 -11.88 8.55
C THR A 363 1.32 -10.53 7.89
N ILE A 364 2.39 -9.97 7.29
CA ILE A 364 2.20 -8.99 6.22
C ILE A 364 1.54 -9.75 5.07
N THR A 365 0.22 -9.84 5.12
CA THR A 365 -0.58 -10.26 3.98
C THR A 365 -0.67 -8.99 3.14
N PRO A 366 -0.04 -8.94 1.95
CA PRO A 366 -0.17 -7.79 1.06
C PRO A 366 -1.66 -7.55 0.77
N PRO A 367 -2.07 -6.31 0.43
CA PRO A 367 -3.44 -6.05 0.03
C PRO A 367 -3.80 -7.05 -1.08
N ARG A 368 -4.69 -7.98 -0.73
CA ARG A 368 -5.24 -8.93 -1.68
C ARG A 368 -6.28 -8.15 -2.47
N SER A 369 -6.24 -8.27 -3.78
CA SER A 369 -7.40 -7.87 -4.57
C SER A 369 -8.60 -8.67 -4.05
N ASP A 370 -9.75 -8.01 -3.87
CA ASP A 370 -11.02 -8.67 -3.53
C ASP A 370 -11.52 -9.59 -4.66
N LEU A 371 -10.84 -9.52 -5.81
CA LEU A 371 -11.12 -10.31 -6.99
C LEU A 371 -10.48 -11.70 -6.86
N SER A 372 -11.25 -12.71 -7.25
CA SER A 372 -10.73 -14.07 -7.37
C SER A 372 -9.58 -14.12 -8.38
N PRO A 373 -8.62 -15.06 -8.23
CA PRO A 373 -7.57 -15.30 -9.22
C PRO A 373 -8.11 -15.49 -10.64
N GLU A 374 -9.27 -16.11 -10.78
CA GLU A 374 -9.97 -16.34 -12.04
C GLU A 374 -10.44 -15.01 -12.65
N THR A 375 -11.07 -14.14 -11.86
CA THR A 375 -11.55 -12.82 -12.30
C THR A 375 -10.39 -11.88 -12.68
N LEU A 376 -9.26 -11.97 -11.97
CA LEU A 376 -8.05 -11.21 -12.30
C LEU A 376 -7.44 -11.68 -13.62
N THR A 377 -7.43 -13.00 -13.85
CA THR A 377 -6.91 -13.62 -15.09
C THR A 377 -7.78 -13.24 -16.29
N GLU A 378 -9.11 -13.26 -16.16
CA GLU A 378 -10.03 -12.84 -17.22
C GLU A 378 -9.87 -11.36 -17.57
N ARG A 379 -9.80 -10.48 -16.56
CA ARG A 379 -9.55 -9.04 -16.76
C ARG A 379 -8.21 -8.76 -17.42
N PHE A 380 -7.18 -9.53 -17.04
CA PHE A 380 -5.86 -9.43 -17.62
C PHE A 380 -5.89 -9.73 -19.12
N ILE A 381 -6.57 -10.81 -19.53
CA ILE A 381 -6.70 -11.22 -20.94
C ILE A 381 -7.52 -10.21 -21.75
N GLU A 382 -8.64 -9.70 -21.23
CA GLU A 382 -9.52 -8.78 -21.97
C GLU A 382 -8.93 -7.38 -22.22
N ARG A 383 -8.11 -6.87 -21.28
CA ARG A 383 -7.60 -5.49 -21.34
C ARG A 383 -6.27 -5.34 -22.04
N PHE A 384 -5.48 -6.41 -22.11
CA PHE A 384 -4.18 -6.41 -22.77
C PHE A 384 -4.28 -6.05 -24.27
N ASP A 385 -5.42 -6.33 -24.89
CA ASP A 385 -5.64 -6.20 -26.33
C ASP A 385 -5.97 -4.76 -26.81
N ARG A 386 -6.09 -3.76 -25.93
CA ARG A 386 -6.72 -2.47 -26.30
C ARG A 386 -5.90 -1.17 -26.19
N VAL A 387 -4.70 -1.14 -25.62
CA VAL A 387 -4.04 0.16 -25.29
C VAL A 387 -2.77 0.45 -26.10
N THR A 388 -2.81 1.55 -26.87
CA THR A 388 -1.76 2.01 -27.81
C THR A 388 -0.48 2.55 -27.15
N SER A 389 -0.48 2.81 -25.84
CA SER A 389 0.72 3.25 -25.08
C SER A 389 1.61 2.10 -24.61
N LEU A 390 1.19 0.85 -24.86
CA LEU A 390 1.96 -0.35 -24.54
C LEU A 390 3.17 -0.55 -25.44
N GLU A 391 3.30 0.05 -26.63
CA GLU A 391 4.41 -0.28 -27.56
C GLU A 391 5.82 -0.17 -26.97
N LEU A 392 6.02 0.69 -25.95
CA LEU A 392 7.30 0.83 -25.23
C LEU A 392 7.60 -0.30 -24.22
N VAL A 393 6.56 -0.94 -23.68
CA VAL A 393 6.67 -1.98 -22.63
C VAL A 393 6.19 -3.35 -23.13
N LYS A 394 5.49 -3.37 -24.27
CA LYS A 394 4.86 -4.53 -24.91
C LYS A 394 5.84 -5.69 -25.12
N PRO A 395 7.09 -5.50 -25.57
CA PRO A 395 8.01 -6.63 -25.69
C PRO A 395 8.30 -7.31 -24.35
N TYR A 396 8.38 -6.55 -23.26
CA TYR A 396 8.65 -7.07 -21.92
C TYR A 396 7.41 -7.67 -21.26
N LEU A 397 6.22 -7.14 -21.58
CA LEU A 397 4.98 -7.70 -21.09
C LEU A 397 4.53 -8.91 -21.91
N ASP A 398 4.83 -8.96 -23.20
CA ASP A 398 4.66 -10.13 -24.05
C ASP A 398 5.59 -11.25 -23.54
N ASP A 399 6.84 -10.94 -23.22
CA ASP A 399 7.77 -11.90 -22.61
C ASP A 399 7.29 -12.36 -21.22
N PHE A 400 6.78 -11.46 -20.39
CA PHE A 400 6.18 -11.81 -19.10
C PHE A 400 4.87 -12.62 -19.24
N ALA A 401 4.04 -12.32 -20.23
CA ALA A 401 2.81 -13.06 -20.52
C ALA A 401 3.09 -14.45 -21.09
N GLU A 402 4.11 -14.60 -21.95
CA GLU A 402 4.62 -15.90 -22.40
C GLU A 402 5.19 -16.71 -21.23
N GLN A 403 5.84 -16.05 -20.27
CA GLN A 403 6.35 -16.70 -19.04
C GLN A 403 5.22 -17.12 -18.08
N LEU A 404 4.12 -16.36 -17.99
CA LEU A 404 2.97 -16.70 -17.15
C LEU A 404 2.02 -17.73 -17.79
N ARG A 405 1.98 -17.83 -19.13
CA ARG A 405 1.09 -18.75 -19.86
C ARG A 405 1.17 -20.20 -19.38
N PRO A 406 2.34 -20.85 -19.25
CA PRO A 406 2.41 -22.24 -18.78
C PRO A 406 1.94 -22.40 -17.32
N VAL A 407 2.07 -21.36 -16.49
CA VAL A 407 1.60 -21.39 -15.09
C VAL A 407 0.07 -21.32 -15.04
N ILE A 408 -0.53 -20.44 -15.84
CA ILE A 408 -1.99 -20.30 -15.93
C ILE A 408 -2.62 -21.55 -16.54
N GLU A 409 -1.99 -22.15 -17.56
CA GLU A 409 -2.45 -23.40 -18.17
C GLU A 409 -2.31 -24.59 -17.20
N GLY A 410 -1.24 -24.63 -16.41
CA GLY A 410 -1.07 -25.61 -15.33
C GLY A 410 -2.16 -25.51 -14.26
N LEU A 411 -2.47 -24.28 -13.81
CA LEU A 411 -3.55 -24.03 -12.85
C LEU A 411 -4.93 -24.38 -13.41
N ARG A 412 -5.18 -24.10 -14.70
CA ARG A 412 -6.42 -24.51 -15.37
C ARG A 412 -6.57 -26.03 -15.42
N GLY A 413 -5.47 -26.75 -15.68
CA GLY A 413 -5.46 -28.21 -15.63
C GLY A 413 -5.79 -28.75 -14.23
N GLU A 414 -5.17 -28.19 -13.20
CA GLU A 414 -5.40 -28.60 -11.80
C GLU A 414 -6.84 -28.30 -11.33
N VAL A 415 -7.39 -27.15 -11.69
CA VAL A 415 -8.79 -26.80 -11.40
C VAL A 415 -9.76 -27.73 -12.13
N ALA A 416 -9.51 -28.04 -13.41
CA ALA A 416 -10.35 -28.97 -14.16
C ALA A 416 -10.34 -30.38 -13.55
N GLN A 417 -9.16 -30.86 -13.13
CA GLN A 417 -9.01 -32.15 -12.47
C GLN A 417 -9.75 -32.19 -11.12
N ARG A 418 -9.65 -31.12 -10.32
CA ARG A 418 -10.38 -31.01 -9.04
C ARG A 418 -11.90 -30.98 -9.21
N ILE A 419 -12.38 -30.35 -10.28
CA ILE A 419 -13.82 -30.35 -10.62
C ILE A 419 -14.26 -31.77 -10.99
N GLU A 420 -13.46 -32.51 -11.75
CA GLU A 420 -13.76 -33.90 -12.11
C GLU A 420 -13.76 -34.82 -10.88
N GLU A 421 -12.77 -34.71 -10.00
CA GLU A 421 -12.73 -35.42 -8.71
C GLU A 421 -13.97 -35.14 -7.84
N CYS A 422 -14.39 -33.87 -7.75
CA CYS A 422 -15.60 -33.49 -7.02
C CYS A 422 -16.87 -34.10 -7.63
N ASN A 423 -16.97 -34.12 -8.96
CA ASN A 423 -18.13 -34.68 -9.65
C ASN A 423 -18.22 -36.20 -9.46
N GLU A 424 -17.09 -36.92 -9.44
CA GLU A 424 -17.07 -38.36 -9.17
C GLU A 424 -17.43 -38.66 -7.71
N MET A 425 -16.90 -37.91 -6.74
CA MET A 425 -17.30 -38.05 -5.33
C MET A 425 -18.80 -37.77 -5.12
N GLU A 426 -19.37 -36.84 -5.87
CA GLU A 426 -20.79 -36.52 -5.80
C GLU A 426 -21.67 -37.65 -6.38
N LYS A 427 -21.22 -38.30 -7.47
CA LYS A 427 -21.87 -39.51 -7.99
C LYS A 427 -21.83 -40.67 -7.00
N GLU A 428 -20.68 -40.91 -6.37
CA GLU A 428 -20.54 -41.96 -5.34
C GLU A 428 -21.44 -41.69 -4.14
N ARG A 429 -21.53 -40.44 -3.69
CA ARG A 429 -22.43 -40.02 -2.61
C ARG A 429 -23.90 -40.26 -2.96
N ASP A 430 -24.30 -39.97 -4.19
CA ASP A 430 -25.69 -40.13 -4.64
C ASP A 430 -26.04 -41.62 -4.87
N GLU A 431 -25.08 -42.45 -5.27
CA GLU A 431 -25.24 -43.90 -5.31
C GLU A 431 -25.39 -44.48 -3.90
N PHE A 432 -24.59 -44.01 -2.94
CA PHE A 432 -24.69 -44.40 -1.54
C PHE A 432 -26.04 -44.00 -0.92
N ARG A 433 -26.52 -42.78 -1.19
CA ARG A 433 -27.87 -42.33 -0.77
C ARG A 433 -28.97 -43.20 -1.34
N ARG A 434 -28.86 -43.63 -2.60
CA ARG A 434 -29.84 -44.52 -3.24
C ARG A 434 -29.89 -45.89 -2.57
N LYS A 435 -28.73 -46.52 -2.35
CA LYS A 435 -28.62 -47.80 -1.63
C LYS A 435 -29.15 -47.72 -0.20
N TYR A 436 -28.91 -46.59 0.48
CA TYR A 436 -29.41 -46.36 1.84
C TYR A 436 -30.94 -46.19 1.88
N LEU A 437 -31.53 -45.51 0.89
CA LEU A 437 -32.99 -45.38 0.76
C LEU A 437 -33.66 -46.72 0.41
N GLU A 438 -33.04 -47.55 -0.43
CA GLU A 438 -33.51 -48.91 -0.73
C GLU A 438 -33.49 -49.82 0.52
N ALA A 439 -32.46 -49.69 1.36
CA ALA A 439 -32.33 -50.44 2.61
C ALA A 439 -33.29 -49.99 3.73
N LEU A 440 -33.84 -48.77 3.65
CA LEU A 440 -34.86 -48.26 4.57
C LEU A 440 -36.30 -48.50 4.09
N GLY A 441 -36.48 -48.84 2.80
CA GLY A 441 -37.77 -49.19 2.20
C GLY A 441 -38.04 -50.69 2.10
N SER A 442 -37.14 -51.52 2.63
CA SER A 442 -37.26 -52.98 2.80
C SER A 442 -37.30 -53.33 4.28
#